data_AF-A0A2U1K8N9-F1
#
_entry.id   AF-A0A2U1K8N9-F1
#
_cell.length_a   1.000
_cell.length_b   1.000
_cell.length_c   1.000
_cell.angle_alpha   90.00
_cell.angle_beta   90.00
_cell.angle_gamma   90.00
#
_symmetry.space_group_name_H-M   'P 1'
#
loop_
_entity.id
_entity.type
_entity.pdbx_description
1 polymer ?
#
loop_
_entity_poly.entity_id
_entity_poly.type
_entity_poly.pdbx_seq_one_letter_code
_entity_poly.pdbx_strand_id
1 'polypeptide(L)'
;MGRFPAKIDYENIRNARISENQARLASLGLHKTISELRSITTPVKTPPKRKLVKVDWSSVPLRRSNRLKQIEPKPVGESVTTRRSLRYFANSPAKSANGK
;
A
#
# COMPACT_ATOMS: atom_id res chain seq x y z
N MET A 1 33.23 -14.31 -16.50
CA MET A 1 32.77 -13.92 -15.14
C MET A 1 31.84 -12.72 -15.27
N GLY A 2 30.55 -12.97 -15.48
CA GLY A 2 29.57 -11.91 -15.66
C GLY A 2 29.42 -11.11 -14.36
N ARG A 3 29.67 -9.80 -14.42
CA ARG A 3 29.28 -8.90 -13.33
C ARG A 3 27.76 -8.98 -13.20
N PHE A 4 27.26 -9.62 -12.16
CA PHE A 4 25.90 -9.37 -11.70
C PHE A 4 25.80 -7.85 -11.49
N PRO A 5 24.87 -7.13 -12.14
CA PRO A 5 24.69 -5.72 -11.83
C PRO A 5 24.48 -5.64 -10.33
N ALA A 6 25.37 -4.91 -9.64
CA ALA A 6 25.25 -4.66 -8.21
C ALA A 6 23.79 -4.30 -7.97
N LYS A 7 23.14 -4.94 -6.98
CA LYS A 7 21.74 -4.66 -6.63
C LYS A 7 21.65 -3.14 -6.49
N ILE A 8 21.08 -2.47 -7.49
CA ILE A 8 21.11 -1.02 -7.51
C ILE A 8 20.15 -0.64 -6.39
N ASP A 9 20.70 -0.17 -5.28
CA ASP A 9 19.88 0.16 -4.14
C ASP A 9 18.84 1.18 -4.60
N TYR A 10 17.57 0.85 -4.40
CA TYR A 10 16.44 1.64 -4.87
C TYR A 10 16.59 3.13 -4.49
N GLU A 11 17.11 3.38 -3.28
CA GLU A 11 17.38 4.73 -2.77
C GLU A 11 18.47 5.47 -3.56
N ASN A 12 19.47 4.77 -4.11
CA ASN A 12 20.52 5.42 -4.91
C ASN A 12 19.95 5.95 -6.24
N ILE A 13 19.10 5.17 -6.93
CA ILE A 13 18.42 5.63 -8.15
C ILE A 13 17.51 6.81 -7.83
N ARG A 14 16.77 6.72 -6.71
CA ARG A 14 15.87 7.78 -6.27
C ARG A 14 16.63 9.07 -6.01
N ASN A 15 17.75 9.02 -5.28
CA ASN A 15 18.56 10.18 -4.98
C ASN A 15 19.21 10.80 -6.22
N ALA A 16 19.72 9.98 -7.14
CA ALA A 16 20.27 10.46 -8.41
C ALA A 16 19.22 11.18 -9.27
N ARG A 17 17.98 10.68 -9.31
CA ARG A 17 16.87 11.34 -10.01
C ARG A 17 16.47 12.65 -9.32
N ILE A 18 16.50 12.71 -8.00
CA ILE A 18 16.18 13.92 -7.24
C ILE A 18 17.22 15.00 -7.54
N SER A 19 18.52 14.67 -7.51
CA SER A 19 19.58 15.65 -7.78
C SER A 19 19.54 16.16 -9.22
N GLU A 20 19.28 15.28 -10.19
CA GLU A 20 19.10 15.68 -11.60
C GLU A 20 17.91 16.63 -11.78
N ASN A 21 16.76 16.31 -11.16
CA ASN A 21 15.59 17.19 -11.19
C ASN A 21 15.87 18.56 -10.54
N GLN A 22 16.62 18.59 -9.43
CA GLN A 22 17.04 19.84 -8.79
C GLN A 22 17.91 20.68 -9.72
N ALA A 23 18.87 20.07 -10.41
CA ALA A 23 19.71 20.76 -11.38
C ALA A 23 18.89 21.33 -12.54
N ARG A 24 17.92 20.56 -13.07
CA ARG A 24 17.01 21.05 -14.13
C ARG A 24 16.14 22.22 -13.67
N LEU A 25 15.66 22.21 -12.43
CA LEU A 25 14.91 23.34 -11.87
C LEU A 25 15.79 24.58 -11.69
N ALA A 26 17.05 24.40 -11.29
CA ALA A 26 18.01 25.48 -11.15
C ALA A 26 18.39 26.09 -12.52
N SER A 27 18.61 25.27 -13.55
CA SER A 27 18.92 25.77 -14.90
C SER A 27 17.77 26.56 -15.51
N LEU A 28 16.52 26.22 -15.17
CA LEU A 28 15.34 26.96 -15.59
C LEU A 28 15.04 28.18 -14.70
N GLY A 29 15.78 28.39 -13.62
CA GLY A 29 15.56 29.49 -12.67
C GLY A 29 14.28 29.38 -11.84
N LEU A 30 13.63 28.21 -11.82
CA LEU A 30 12.30 28.01 -11.20
C LEU A 30 12.33 27.70 -9.70
N HIS A 31 13.52 27.66 -9.09
CA HIS A 31 13.66 27.30 -7.68
C HIS A 31 12.95 28.30 -6.74
N LYS A 32 13.03 29.60 -7.04
CA LYS A 32 12.40 30.66 -6.23
C LYS A 32 10.87 30.62 -6.30
N THR A 33 10.33 30.54 -7.52
CA THR A 33 8.87 30.50 -7.76
C THR A 33 8.23 29.27 -7.13
N ILE A 34 8.86 28.10 -7.20
CA ILE A 34 8.38 26.89 -6.54
C ILE A 34 8.40 27.05 -5.01
N SER A 35 9.44 27.67 -4.46
CA SER A 35 9.53 27.95 -3.02
C SER A 35 8.41 28.88 -2.56
N GLU A 36 8.12 29.94 -3.32
CA GLU A 36 7.04 30.88 -3.05
C GLU A 36 5.66 30.20 -3.14
N LEU A 37 5.41 29.43 -4.21
CA LEU A 37 4.16 28.65 -4.35
C LEU A 37 3.95 27.67 -3.20
N ARG A 38 5.02 27.00 -2.75
CA ARG A 38 4.97 26.15 -1.56
C ARG A 38 4.61 26.97 -0.33
N SER A 39 5.24 28.12 -0.11
CA SER A 39 4.90 28.97 1.05
C SER A 39 3.43 29.41 1.08
N ILE A 40 2.82 29.61 -0.09
CA ILE A 40 1.41 30.00 -0.24
C ILE A 40 0.47 28.81 0.00
N THR A 41 0.83 27.64 -0.53
CA THR A 41 -0.02 26.44 -0.51
C THR A 41 0.13 25.61 0.77
N THR A 42 1.31 25.64 1.41
CA THR A 42 1.51 25.00 2.69
C THR A 42 0.91 25.88 3.77
N PRO A 43 -0.05 25.39 4.56
CA PRO A 43 -0.54 26.17 5.68
C PRO A 43 0.64 26.39 6.64
N VAL A 44 0.96 27.64 6.93
CA VAL A 44 2.02 28.10 7.87
C VAL A 44 1.89 27.44 9.25
N LYS A 45 0.70 26.92 9.56
CA LYS A 45 0.39 26.15 10.75
C LYS A 45 -0.05 24.77 10.30
N THR A 46 0.46 23.72 10.96
CA THR A 46 -0.17 22.39 10.89
C THR A 46 -1.68 22.59 10.99
N PRO A 47 -2.50 22.10 10.04
CA PRO A 47 -3.94 22.22 10.17
C PRO A 47 -4.30 21.71 11.56
N PRO A 48 -5.11 22.44 12.35
CA PRO A 48 -5.45 22.01 13.69
C PRO A 48 -5.91 20.56 13.58
N LYS A 49 -5.17 19.65 14.23
CA LYS A 49 -5.49 18.22 14.19
C LYS A 49 -6.97 18.14 14.54
N ARG A 50 -7.80 17.74 13.57
CA ARG A 50 -9.24 17.59 13.80
C ARG A 50 -9.35 16.70 15.02
N LYS A 51 -10.00 17.20 16.08
CA LYS A 51 -10.19 16.42 17.30
C LYS A 51 -10.87 15.13 16.87
N LEU A 52 -10.25 13.99 17.17
CA LEU A 52 -10.86 12.69 16.91
C LEU A 52 -12.10 12.61 17.80
N VAL A 53 -13.27 12.87 17.23
CA VAL A 53 -14.54 12.66 17.93
C VAL A 53 -14.80 11.16 17.90
N LYS A 54 -14.62 10.50 19.05
CA LYS A 54 -15.03 9.11 19.21
C LYS A 54 -16.56 9.08 19.05
N VAL A 55 -17.03 8.40 18.01
CA VAL A 55 -18.46 8.18 17.82
C VAL A 55 -18.90 7.07 18.76
N ASP A 56 -19.89 7.34 19.61
CA ASP A 56 -20.48 6.36 20.51
C ASP A 56 -21.39 5.41 19.73
N TRP A 57 -20.85 4.25 19.39
CA TRP A 57 -21.57 3.19 18.68
C TRP A 57 -22.44 2.33 19.62
N SER A 58 -22.54 2.67 20.91
CA SER A 58 -23.33 1.92 21.90
C SER A 58 -24.84 2.06 21.69
N SER A 59 -25.29 3.17 21.12
CA SER A 59 -26.71 3.48 20.88
C SER A 59 -27.22 3.00 19.52
N VAL A 60 -26.32 2.71 18.57
CA VAL A 60 -26.70 2.23 17.24
C VAL A 60 -26.83 0.71 17.29
N PRO A 61 -27.99 0.12 16.96
CA PRO A 61 -28.12 -1.32 16.90
C PRO A 61 -27.13 -1.88 15.87
N LEU A 62 -26.16 -2.65 16.36
CA LEU A 62 -25.17 -3.31 15.50
C LEU A 62 -25.93 -4.22 14.54
N ARG A 63 -25.94 -3.88 13.24
CA ARG A 63 -26.56 -4.67 12.18
C ARG A 63 -25.76 -5.96 11.98
N ARG A 64 -25.87 -6.90 12.92
CA ARG A 64 -25.24 -8.22 12.83
C ARG A 64 -25.90 -8.95 11.67
N SER A 65 -25.12 -9.22 10.62
CA SER A 65 -25.59 -10.09 9.55
C SER A 65 -25.94 -11.46 10.14
N ASN A 66 -27.08 -12.03 9.75
CA ASN A 66 -27.51 -13.36 10.21
C ASN A 66 -26.64 -14.51 9.68
N ARG A 67 -25.49 -14.23 9.04
CA ARG A 67 -24.62 -15.21 8.41
C ARG A 67 -24.08 -16.27 9.38
N LEU A 68 -24.05 -15.99 10.69
CA LEU A 68 -23.60 -16.92 11.73
C LEU A 68 -24.74 -17.58 12.51
N LYS A 69 -26.01 -17.23 12.25
CA LYS A 69 -27.16 -17.79 13.00
C LYS A 69 -27.57 -19.21 12.55
N GLN A 70 -26.89 -19.77 11.56
CA GLN A 70 -27.14 -21.14 11.06
C GLN A 70 -25.91 -22.05 11.13
N ILE A 71 -24.90 -21.68 11.93
CA ILE A 71 -23.77 -22.58 12.16
C ILE A 71 -24.08 -23.37 13.43
N GLU A 72 -24.71 -24.53 13.24
CA GLU A 72 -24.70 -25.58 14.27
C GLU A 72 -23.23 -25.93 14.58
N PRO A 73 -22.83 -26.06 15.86
CA PRO A 73 -21.46 -26.42 16.20
C PRO A 73 -21.19 -27.86 15.74
N LYS A 74 -20.57 -28.01 14.57
CA LYS A 74 -20.00 -29.30 14.17
C LYS A 74 -18.87 -29.69 15.12
N PRO A 75 -18.74 -30.97 15.49
CA PRO A 75 -17.67 -31.43 16.37
C PRO A 75 -16.30 -31.11 15.75
N VAL A 76 -15.37 -30.77 16.64
CA VAL A 76 -13.98 -30.38 16.38
C VAL A 76 -13.31 -31.37 15.42
N GLY A 77 -13.09 -30.95 14.17
CA GLY A 77 -12.41 -31.79 13.17
C GLY A 77 -12.39 -31.24 11.75
N GLU A 78 -13.33 -30.37 11.35
CA GLU A 78 -13.35 -29.80 10.00
C GLU A 78 -12.84 -28.35 10.02
N SER A 79 -11.59 -28.15 9.59
CA SER A 79 -11.03 -26.82 9.36
C SER A 79 -11.86 -26.08 8.31
N VAL A 80 -12.64 -25.10 8.75
CA VAL A 80 -13.34 -24.17 7.85
C VAL A 80 -12.26 -23.41 7.07
N THR A 81 -12.13 -23.70 5.78
CA THR A 81 -11.23 -22.95 4.90
C THR A 81 -11.77 -21.53 4.80
N THR A 82 -11.15 -20.62 5.56
CA THR A 82 -11.29 -19.20 5.30
C THR A 82 -10.85 -18.98 3.86
N ARG A 83 -11.79 -18.52 3.03
CA ARG A 83 -11.61 -18.27 1.60
C ARG A 83 -10.56 -17.18 1.38
N ARG A 84 -9.28 -17.50 1.53
CA ARG A 84 -8.17 -16.71 0.99
C ARG A 84 -8.32 -16.78 -0.53
N SER A 85 -8.47 -15.62 -1.15
CA SER A 85 -8.59 -15.52 -2.60
C SER A 85 -7.41 -16.22 -3.28
N LEU A 86 -7.70 -17.17 -4.17
CA LEU A 86 -6.69 -17.90 -4.96
C LEU A 86 -6.13 -17.03 -6.10
N ARG A 87 -5.90 -15.74 -5.86
CA ARG A 87 -5.38 -14.82 -6.89
C ARG A 87 -3.88 -14.97 -7.16
N TYR A 88 -3.20 -15.89 -6.48
CA TYR A 88 -1.76 -16.09 -6.61
C TYR A 88 -1.35 -17.44 -7.24
N PHE A 89 -2.29 -18.32 -7.59
CA PHE A 89 -1.95 -19.62 -8.19
C PHE A 89 -2.00 -19.66 -9.72
N ALA A 90 -2.32 -18.53 -10.38
CA ALA A 90 -2.51 -18.53 -11.84
C ALA A 90 -1.22 -18.69 -12.67
N ASN A 91 -0.02 -18.57 -12.08
CA ASN A 91 1.24 -18.52 -12.84
C ASN A 91 2.32 -19.50 -12.34
N SER A 92 1.97 -20.71 -11.91
CA SER A 92 2.96 -21.78 -11.83
C SER A 92 3.02 -22.50 -13.19
N PRO A 93 4.17 -22.53 -13.89
CA PRO A 93 4.28 -23.26 -15.15
C PRO A 93 4.08 -24.75 -14.89
N ALA A 94 3.13 -25.36 -15.61
CA ALA A 94 2.86 -26.79 -15.54
C ALA A 94 4.13 -27.56 -15.96
N LYS A 95 4.66 -28.40 -15.06
CA LYS A 95 5.60 -29.45 -15.45
C LYS A 95 4.82 -30.50 -16.23
N SER A 96 5.02 -30.53 -17.55
CA SER A 96 4.58 -31.62 -18.41
C SER A 96 5.27 -32.91 -17.97
N ALA A 97 4.51 -33.89 -17.50
CA ALA A 97 4.98 -35.25 -17.27
C ALA A 97 4.71 -36.06 -18.55
N ASN A 98 5.76 -36.32 -19.32
CA ASN A 98 5.71 -37.29 -20.41
C ASN A 98 5.45 -38.69 -19.83
N GLY A 99 4.44 -39.35 -20.39
CA GLY A 99 4.02 -40.69 -20.02
C GLY A 99 4.96 -41.80 -20.46
N LYS A 100 4.81 -42.94 -19.79
CA LYS A 100 5.08 -44.27 -20.32
C LYS A 100 3.82 -45.09 -20.14
#